data_AF-A0A0G4KL91-F1
#
_entry.id   AF-A0A0G4KL91-F1
#
_cell.length_a   1.000
_cell.length_b   1.000
_cell.length_c   1.000
_cell.angle_alpha   90.00
_cell.angle_beta   90.00
_cell.angle_gamma   90.00
#
_symmetry.space_group_name_H-M   'P 1'
#
loop_
_entity.id
_entity.type
_entity.pdbx_description
1 polymer ?
#
loop_
_entity_poly.entity_id
_entity_poly.type
_entity_poly.pdbx_seq_one_letter_code
_entity_poly.pdbx_strand_id
1 'polypeptide(L)'
;VINGSEKVLIAQERSAANIVQVFKKAQPSPFSYTAEIRSALEKGSRLISSLMLKLHSKSPAKGGVGQTIHCTLPYVKVDIPIGIVF
;
A
#
# COMPACT_ATOMS: atom_id res chain seq x y z
N VAL A 1 17.60 -32.55 -9.02
CA VAL A 1 17.92 -33.51 -7.94
C VAL A 1 18.87 -32.82 -6.96
N ILE A 2 18.50 -32.74 -5.68
CA ILE A 2 19.36 -32.17 -4.62
C ILE A 2 19.61 -33.30 -3.61
N ASN A 3 20.89 -33.58 -3.33
CA ASN A 3 21.33 -34.64 -2.42
C ASN A 3 20.74 -36.02 -2.73
N GLY A 4 20.72 -36.42 -4.01
CA GLY A 4 20.22 -37.74 -4.42
C GLY A 4 18.70 -37.90 -4.43
N SER A 5 17.92 -36.86 -4.11
CA SER A 5 16.46 -36.90 -4.21
C SER A 5 15.91 -35.89 -5.24
N GLU A 6 14.84 -36.28 -5.92
CA GLU A 6 14.06 -35.37 -6.76
C GLU A 6 13.41 -34.29 -5.90
N LYS A 7 13.44 -33.06 -6.39
CA LYS A 7 12.82 -31.91 -5.74
C LYS A 7 11.87 -31.29 -6.75
N VAL A 8 10.68 -30.95 -6.28
CA VAL A 8 9.65 -30.30 -7.09
C VAL A 8 9.50 -28.88 -6.58
N LEU A 9 9.44 -27.93 -7.51
CA LEU A 9 9.08 -26.55 -7.20
C LEU A 9 7.56 -26.44 -7.19
N ILE A 10 7.00 -26.03 -6.06
CA ILE A 10 5.56 -25.79 -5.93
C ILE A 10 5.31 -24.30 -6.16
N ALA A 11 4.43 -24.00 -7.11
CA ALA A 11 4.00 -22.64 -7.36
C ALA A 11 3.36 -22.06 -6.09
N GLN A 12 3.71 -20.82 -5.77
CA GLN A 12 3.14 -20.09 -4.65
C GLN A 12 2.25 -18.99 -5.19
N GLU A 13 1.03 -18.91 -4.68
CA GLU A 13 0.18 -17.78 -4.96
C GLU A 13 0.74 -16.51 -4.33
N ARG A 14 0.60 -15.40 -5.04
CA ARG A 14 0.95 -14.07 -4.54
C ARG A 14 0.01 -13.07 -5.18
N SER A 15 -0.45 -12.08 -4.43
CA SER A 15 -1.25 -11.01 -5.02
C SER A 15 -0.42 -10.18 -5.99
N ALA A 16 -1.06 -9.77 -7.08
CA ALA A 16 -0.42 -9.08 -8.19
C ALA A 16 0.17 -7.72 -7.76
N ALA A 17 1.30 -7.37 -8.38
CA ALA A 17 1.92 -6.05 -8.29
C ALA A 17 1.39 -5.14 -9.41
N ASN A 18 1.69 -3.85 -9.34
CA ASN A 18 1.30 -2.82 -10.32
C ASN A 18 -0.22 -2.67 -10.53
N ILE A 19 -1.01 -3.08 -9.55
CA ILE A 19 -2.46 -2.89 -9.52
C ILE A 19 -2.80 -2.02 -8.32
N VAL A 20 -3.61 -0.98 -8.55
CA VAL A 20 -4.18 -0.17 -7.46
C VAL A 20 -5.36 -0.93 -6.87
N GLN A 21 -5.29 -1.19 -5.57
CA GLN A 21 -6.35 -1.86 -4.83
C GLN A 21 -6.96 -0.89 -3.83
N VAL A 22 -8.29 -0.80 -3.82
CA VAL A 22 -9.04 0.10 -2.93
C VAL A 22 -9.87 -0.72 -1.95
N PHE A 23 -9.69 -0.43 -0.66
CA PHE A 23 -10.36 -1.12 0.42
C PHE A 23 -11.18 -0.14 1.26
N LYS A 24 -12.45 -0.46 1.48
CA LYS A 24 -13.28 0.20 2.49
C LYS A 24 -12.84 -0.30 3.87
N LYS A 25 -12.66 0.61 4.82
CA LYS A 25 -12.28 0.28 6.19
C LYS A 25 -13.50 0.39 7.11
N ALA A 26 -13.65 -0.58 8.01
CA ALA A 26 -14.68 -0.58 9.03
C ALA A 26 -14.21 0.18 10.28
N GLN A 27 -15.16 0.61 11.12
CA GLN A 27 -14.85 1.11 12.46
C GLN A 27 -14.12 0.02 13.27
N PRO A 28 -13.14 0.38 14.12
CA PRO A 28 -12.80 1.72 14.61
C PRO A 28 -11.72 2.47 13.81
N SER A 29 -11.45 2.07 12.56
CA SER A 29 -10.43 2.72 11.73
C SER A 29 -10.67 4.24 11.62
N PRO A 30 -9.62 5.08 11.78
CA PRO A 30 -9.74 6.51 11.54
C PRO A 30 -9.89 6.85 10.04
N PHE A 31 -9.62 5.88 9.17
CA PHE A 31 -9.75 5.99 7.71
C PHE A 31 -11.01 5.29 7.22
N SER A 32 -11.65 5.85 6.19
CA SER A 32 -12.84 5.30 5.54
C SER A 32 -12.46 4.43 4.35
N TYR A 33 -11.43 4.83 3.61
CA TYR A 33 -10.87 4.11 2.49
C TYR A 33 -9.35 4.15 2.52
N THR A 34 -8.73 3.05 2.07
CA THR A 34 -7.30 3.01 1.75
C THR A 34 -7.13 2.52 0.33
N ALA A 35 -6.34 3.22 -0.46
CA ALA A 35 -5.85 2.73 -1.73
C ALA A 35 -4.37 2.33 -1.57
N GLU A 36 -3.99 1.15 -2.02
CA GLU A 36 -2.60 0.68 -1.97
C GLU A 36 -2.15 0.24 -3.35
N ILE A 37 -0.84 0.40 -3.59
CA ILE A 37 -0.15 -0.17 -4.73
C ILE A 37 1.17 -0.77 -4.25
N ARG A 38 1.48 -1.94 -4.79
CA ARG A 38 2.80 -2.57 -4.71
C ARG A 38 3.43 -2.49 -6.08
N SER A 39 4.29 -1.50 -6.28
CA SER A 39 4.96 -1.26 -7.54
C SER A 39 6.17 -2.19 -7.69
N ALA A 40 6.19 -2.96 -8.77
CA ALA A 40 7.31 -3.82 -9.16
C ALA A 40 7.84 -3.38 -10.52
N LEU A 41 9.16 -3.38 -10.69
CA LEU A 41 9.75 -3.19 -12.01
C LEU A 41 9.48 -4.42 -12.88
N GLU A 42 9.15 -4.19 -14.15
CA GLU A 42 8.87 -5.28 -15.11
C GLU A 42 10.13 -6.07 -15.48
N LYS A 43 11.31 -5.45 -15.32
CA LYS A 43 12.61 -6.05 -15.61
C LYS A 43 13.53 -5.86 -14.41
N GLY A 44 14.30 -6.91 -14.10
CA GLY A 44 15.27 -6.93 -13.01
C GLY A 44 14.70 -7.43 -11.67
N SER A 45 15.56 -7.48 -10.65
CA SER A 45 15.27 -8.05 -9.33
C SER A 45 15.06 -6.99 -8.24
N ARG A 46 14.80 -5.73 -8.63
CA ARG A 46 14.63 -4.64 -7.65
C ARG A 46 13.43 -4.93 -6.76
N LEU A 47 13.58 -4.60 -5.47
CA LEU A 47 12.55 -4.76 -4.47
C LEU A 47 11.28 -3.98 -4.84
N ILE A 48 10.14 -4.56 -4.47
CA ILE A 48 8.82 -3.95 -4.60
C ILE A 48 8.74 -2.72 -3.69
N SER A 49 8.21 -1.62 -4.23
CA SER A 49 7.93 -0.41 -3.47
C SER A 49 6.44 -0.32 -3.15
N SER A 50 6.10 0.02 -1.91
CA SER A 50 4.71 0.15 -1.46
C SER A 50 4.35 1.61 -1.24
N LEU A 51 3.23 2.04 -1.81
CA LEU A 51 2.62 3.35 -1.57
C LEU A 51 1.17 3.13 -1.13
N MET A 52 0.72 3.95 -0.18
CA MET A 52 -0.66 3.91 0.30
C MET A 52 -1.25 5.32 0.37
N LEU A 53 -2.49 5.47 -0.10
CA LEU A 53 -3.33 6.64 0.13
C LEU A 53 -4.40 6.29 1.17
N LYS A 54 -4.62 7.20 2.11
CA LYS A 54 -5.57 7.04 3.21
C LYS A 54 -6.54 8.21 3.21
N LEU A 55 -7.83 7.92 3.08
CA LEU A 55 -8.90 8.90 3.24
C LEU A 55 -9.38 8.86 4.69
N HIS A 56 -9.23 9.96 5.41
CA HIS A 56 -9.73 10.06 6.77
C HIS A 56 -11.26 10.03 6.80
N SER A 57 -11.84 9.23 7.71
CA SER A 57 -13.29 9.18 7.93
C SER A 57 -13.84 10.52 8.42
N LYS A 58 -13.04 11.25 9.20
CA LYS A 58 -13.32 12.58 9.78
C LYS A 58 -12.05 13.41 9.74
N SER A 59 -12.16 14.74 9.70
CA SER A 59 -10.97 15.61 9.74
C SER A 59 -10.11 15.29 10.97
N PRO A 60 -8.78 15.09 10.81
CA PRO A 60 -7.89 14.82 11.94
C PRO A 60 -7.69 16.05 12.84
N ALA A 61 -7.96 17.27 12.34
CA ALA A 61 -7.92 18.50 13.12
C ALA A 61 -9.30 18.84 13.70
N LYS A 62 -9.36 19.16 15.00
CA LYS A 62 -10.57 19.74 15.62
C LYS A 62 -10.88 21.08 14.93
N GLY A 63 -12.04 21.16 14.26
CA GLY A 63 -12.44 22.33 13.46
C GLY A 63 -11.93 22.33 12.01
N GLY A 64 -11.29 21.25 11.55
CA GLY A 64 -10.83 21.11 10.17
C GLY A 64 -11.97 20.87 9.17
N VAL A 65 -11.76 21.31 7.94
CA VAL A 65 -12.74 21.18 6.85
C VAL A 65 -12.68 19.77 6.27
N GLY A 66 -13.81 19.04 6.33
CA GLY A 66 -14.06 17.84 5.54
C GLY A 66 -13.14 16.62 5.78
N GLN A 67 -13.24 15.66 4.87
CA GLN A 67 -12.35 14.49 4.83
C GLN A 67 -11.06 14.85 4.09
N THR A 68 -9.91 14.45 4.64
CA THR A 68 -8.59 14.72 4.06
C THR A 68 -7.92 13.43 3.61
N ILE A 69 -7.05 13.56 2.60
CA ILE A 69 -6.26 12.45 2.05
C ILE A 69 -4.79 12.65 2.45
N HIS A 70 -4.17 11.58 2.91
CA HIS A 70 -2.73 11.54 3.15
C HIS A 70 -2.11 10.33 2.47
N CYS A 71 -0.83 10.40 2.14
CA CYS A 71 -0.07 9.30 1.57
C CYS A 71 1.02 8.81 2.54
N THR A 72 1.20 7.50 2.61
CA THR A 72 2.41 6.88 3.15
C THR A 72 3.39 6.67 2.01
N LEU A 73 4.50 7.40 2.05
CA LEU A 73 5.57 7.28 1.08
C LEU A 73 6.64 6.29 1.59
N PRO A 74 7.28 5.52 0.69
CA PRO A 74 8.42 4.68 1.05
C PRO A 74 9.48 5.49 1.79
N TYR A 75 10.00 4.96 2.89
CA TYR A 75 11.08 5.55 3.69
C TYR A 75 10.73 6.86 4.41
N VAL A 76 9.49 7.34 4.34
CA VAL A 76 9.00 8.51 5.10
C VAL A 76 8.19 8.02 6.30
N LYS A 77 8.56 8.49 7.50
CA LYS A 77 7.97 8.00 8.76
C LYS A 77 6.56 8.53 9.05
N VAL A 78 6.19 9.65 8.44
CA VAL A 78 4.94 10.37 8.70
C VAL A 78 4.13 10.43 7.41
N ASP A 79 2.82 10.29 7.53
CA ASP A 79 1.91 10.45 6.41
C ASP A 79 1.91 11.91 5.93
N ILE A 80 2.03 12.11 4.61
CA ILE A 80 2.14 13.43 3.99
C ILE A 80 0.80 13.77 3.33
N PRO A 81 0.22 14.97 3.56
CA PRO A 81 -0.94 15.43 2.81
C PRO A 81 -0.66 15.41 1.30
N ILE A 82 -1.62 14.90 0.50
CA ILE A 82 -1.45 14.81 -0.97
C ILE A 82 -1.07 16.16 -1.60
N GLY A 83 -1.61 17.28 -1.10
CA GLY A 83 -1.29 18.61 -1.62
C GLY A 83 0.15 19.10 -1.37
N ILE A 84 0.95 18.40 -0.55
CA ILE A 84 2.38 18.67 -0.39
C ILE A 84 3.21 17.84 -1.39
N VAL A 85 2.66 16.71 -1.86
CA VAL A 85 3.36 15.80 -2.78
C VAL A 85 3.35 16.32 -4.22
N PHE A 86 2.33 17.10 -4.58
CA PHE A 86 2.18 17.76 -5.88
C PHE A 86 2.51 19.24 -5.76
#